data_AF-A0AAV4I1U7-F1
#
_entry.id   AF-A0AAV4I1U7-F1
#
_cell.length_a   1.000
_cell.length_b   1.000
_cell.length_c   1.000
_cell.angle_alpha   90.00
_cell.angle_beta   90.00
_cell.angle_gamma   90.00
#
_symmetry.space_group_name_H-M   'P 1'
#
loop_
_entity.id
_entity.type
_entity.pdbx_description
1 polymer ?
#
loop_
_entity_poly.entity_id
_entity_poly.type
_entity_poly.pdbx_seq_one_letter_code
_entity_poly.pdbx_strand_id
1 'polypeptide(L)'
;MGGPLPTVNRDKLPLVFHEPHVYTGFRPLHQPWKNYILSLFQWHNEVMNVWTHLLALIVVVLRAALWSLEFDLVLDPYMWPLAVGIATIVVLYTCSSCAHCFSNRSELTHYTCFMCDYAGIGLYGFGSTILHYWYCLHEDFLGSLSHQLATPVGALLGVLTCVCCSISKTKYKRPYPFARRVWQMSSVLAIYLWLIFPIWYKLWLYMYNGEWESSFRHHIQQMLWFTLGGFFFGTDIPQRFYPGKFDLLGHSHQLFHVCIFMTTFEQMNAIYLEMTDGIHYVRRMEAPTWLNTWGAFWFVVLANAVVVYCFHTKVREQLEMEALKKQDGDGLKTHCHENVSDSCDAAWHMNGAGTPAARKELSGVTLSNDKGIDKSNAFSANDIHRREKSKEEQSFVKVRNQVMNNHNGCKTVNSS
;
A
#
# COMPACT_ATOMS: atom_id res chain seq x y z
N MET A 1 -15.07 -30.19 -13.73
CA MET A 1 -14.88 -28.99 -12.88
C MET A 1 -13.72 -28.20 -13.44
N GLY A 2 -13.94 -26.97 -13.90
CA GLY A 2 -12.91 -26.17 -14.59
C GLY A 2 -11.83 -25.67 -13.63
N GLY A 3 -10.58 -25.64 -14.10
CA GLY A 3 -9.45 -25.01 -13.42
C GLY A 3 -9.51 -23.47 -13.49
N PRO A 4 -8.46 -22.77 -13.04
CA PRO A 4 -8.42 -21.31 -13.11
C PRO A 4 -8.43 -20.84 -14.58
N LEU A 5 -9.14 -19.73 -14.82
CA LEU A 5 -9.27 -19.15 -16.15
C LEU A 5 -7.97 -18.45 -16.60
N PRO A 6 -7.76 -18.26 -17.92
CA PRO A 6 -6.65 -17.47 -18.44
C PRO A 6 -6.62 -16.05 -17.88
N THR A 7 -5.43 -15.46 -17.77
CA THR A 7 -5.25 -14.08 -17.32
C THR A 7 -5.80 -13.08 -18.34
N VAL A 8 -6.17 -11.90 -17.86
CA VAL A 8 -6.71 -10.78 -18.64
C VAL A 8 -5.79 -9.56 -18.59
N ASN A 9 -5.96 -8.66 -19.56
CA ASN A 9 -5.33 -7.34 -19.54
C ASN A 9 -6.03 -6.42 -18.54
N ARG A 10 -5.30 -5.44 -18.00
CA ARG A 10 -5.84 -4.50 -17.01
C ARG A 10 -7.10 -3.76 -17.47
N ASP A 11 -7.27 -3.52 -18.78
CA ASP A 11 -8.40 -2.76 -19.33
C ASP A 11 -9.75 -3.48 -19.15
N LYS A 12 -9.72 -4.78 -18.81
CA LYS A 12 -10.91 -5.58 -18.46
C LYS A 12 -11.25 -5.52 -16.96
N LEU A 13 -10.47 -4.79 -16.16
CA LEU A 13 -10.62 -4.72 -14.71
C LEU A 13 -10.91 -3.30 -14.22
N PRO A 14 -11.64 -3.15 -13.12
CA PRO A 14 -11.78 -1.88 -12.42
C PRO A 14 -10.43 -1.27 -12.04
N LEU A 15 -10.39 0.06 -11.97
CA LEU A 15 -9.16 0.84 -11.76
C LEU A 15 -8.43 0.50 -10.44
N VAL A 16 -9.15 -0.01 -9.43
CA VAL A 16 -8.56 -0.41 -8.14
C VAL A 16 -7.50 -1.51 -8.29
N PHE A 17 -7.65 -2.40 -9.27
CA PHE A 17 -6.75 -3.54 -9.49
C PHE A 17 -5.53 -3.21 -10.36
N HIS A 18 -5.55 -2.06 -11.05
CA HIS A 18 -4.49 -1.73 -12.01
C HIS A 18 -3.21 -1.47 -11.25
N GLU A 19 -2.09 -2.15 -11.51
CA GLU A 19 -0.82 -1.77 -10.89
C GLU A 19 -0.02 -0.80 -11.77
N PRO A 20 0.74 0.16 -11.20
CA PRO A 20 1.55 1.09 -11.98
C PRO A 20 2.51 0.34 -12.91
N HIS A 21 2.52 0.71 -14.19
CA HIS A 21 3.40 0.14 -15.22
C HIS A 21 3.25 -1.37 -15.49
N VAL A 22 2.22 -2.01 -14.92
CA VAL A 22 1.81 -3.39 -15.20
C VAL A 22 0.56 -3.39 -16.09
N TYR A 23 0.57 -4.15 -17.18
CA TYR A 23 -0.51 -4.10 -18.19
C TYR A 23 -1.25 -5.42 -18.37
N THR A 24 -0.58 -6.54 -18.14
CA THR A 24 -1.06 -7.90 -18.43
C THR A 24 -0.91 -8.83 -17.22
N GLY A 25 -1.42 -10.06 -17.35
CA GLY A 25 -1.22 -11.09 -16.34
C GLY A 25 -2.19 -11.02 -15.15
N PHE A 26 -3.27 -10.25 -15.22
CA PHE A 26 -4.22 -10.14 -14.10
C PHE A 26 -5.20 -11.31 -14.10
N ARG A 27 -5.63 -11.76 -12.91
CA ARG A 27 -6.63 -12.82 -12.79
C ARG A 27 -8.06 -12.27 -12.97
N PRO A 28 -8.96 -13.01 -13.64
CA PRO A 28 -10.38 -12.64 -13.75
C PRO A 28 -11.07 -12.55 -12.38
N LEU A 29 -12.01 -11.61 -12.25
CA LEU A 29 -12.78 -11.42 -11.02
C LEU A 29 -13.91 -12.46 -10.87
N HIS A 30 -14.48 -12.51 -9.67
CA HIS A 30 -15.71 -13.24 -9.31
C HIS A 30 -15.67 -14.76 -9.55
N GLN A 31 -14.49 -15.34 -9.78
CA GLN A 31 -14.30 -16.79 -9.85
C GLN A 31 -14.57 -17.47 -8.49
N PRO A 32 -14.85 -18.77 -8.43
CA PRO A 32 -14.88 -19.52 -7.17
C PRO A 32 -13.56 -19.41 -6.39
N TRP A 33 -13.60 -19.45 -5.05
CA TRP A 33 -12.41 -19.33 -4.18
C TRP A 33 -11.30 -20.33 -4.54
N LYS A 34 -11.70 -21.57 -4.84
CA LYS A 34 -10.81 -22.65 -5.30
C LYS A 34 -9.94 -22.23 -6.49
N ASN A 35 -10.45 -21.41 -7.41
CA ASN A 35 -9.69 -21.00 -8.59
C ASN A 35 -8.51 -20.09 -8.22
N TYR A 36 -8.64 -19.24 -7.19
CA TYR A 36 -7.52 -18.43 -6.72
C TYR A 36 -6.45 -19.27 -6.03
N ILE A 37 -6.85 -20.31 -5.29
CA ILE A 37 -5.89 -21.26 -4.70
C ILE A 37 -5.19 -22.07 -5.79
N LEU A 38 -5.92 -22.56 -6.79
CA LEU A 38 -5.30 -23.27 -7.92
C LEU A 38 -4.42 -22.35 -8.78
N SER A 39 -4.68 -21.04 -8.80
CA SER A 39 -3.87 -20.07 -9.53
C SER A 39 -2.45 -19.93 -8.99
N LEU A 40 -2.15 -20.45 -7.79
CA LEU A 40 -0.77 -20.55 -7.28
C LEU A 40 0.15 -21.29 -8.26
N PHE A 41 -0.39 -22.18 -9.10
CA PHE A 41 0.37 -22.93 -10.09
C PHE A 41 0.19 -22.39 -11.51
N GLN A 42 -0.30 -21.16 -11.66
CA GLN A 42 -0.50 -20.47 -12.93
C GLN A 42 0.35 -19.20 -13.01
N TRP A 43 0.90 -18.90 -14.18
CA TRP A 43 1.58 -17.64 -14.43
C TRP A 43 0.60 -16.46 -14.45
N HIS A 44 0.77 -15.54 -13.51
CA HIS A 44 0.03 -14.29 -13.39
C HIS A 44 0.86 -13.25 -12.61
N ASN A 45 0.47 -11.97 -12.66
CA ASN A 45 1.24 -10.87 -12.06
C ASN A 45 1.48 -11.02 -10.54
N GLU A 46 0.52 -11.62 -9.82
CA GLU A 46 0.62 -11.85 -8.38
C GLU A 46 1.37 -13.13 -7.96
N VAL A 47 1.73 -14.03 -8.88
CA VAL A 47 2.15 -15.41 -8.50
C VAL A 47 3.41 -15.39 -7.65
N MET A 48 4.38 -14.58 -8.05
CA MET A 48 5.64 -14.44 -7.32
C MET A 48 5.46 -13.69 -6.00
N ASN A 49 4.53 -12.74 -5.91
CA ASN A 49 4.22 -12.07 -4.63
C ASN A 49 3.72 -13.09 -3.59
N VAL A 50 2.93 -14.07 -4.03
CA VAL A 50 2.45 -15.14 -3.14
C VAL A 50 3.57 -16.11 -2.78
N TRP A 51 4.31 -16.62 -3.77
CA TRP A 51 5.32 -17.66 -3.53
C TRP A 51 6.52 -17.19 -2.70
N THR A 52 6.97 -15.95 -2.86
CA THR A 52 8.09 -15.43 -2.06
C THR A 52 7.76 -15.43 -0.57
N HIS A 53 6.55 -15.02 -0.19
CA HIS A 53 6.11 -15.04 1.21
C HIS A 53 5.64 -16.43 1.69
N LEU A 54 5.08 -17.29 0.84
CA LEU A 54 4.81 -18.69 1.21
C LEU A 54 6.11 -19.47 1.50
N LEU A 55 7.15 -19.27 0.69
CA LEU A 55 8.44 -19.89 0.93
C LEU A 55 9.07 -19.36 2.23
N ALA A 56 9.01 -18.05 2.46
CA ALA A 56 9.46 -17.44 3.71
C ALA A 56 8.71 -18.02 4.93
N LEU A 57 7.40 -18.21 4.83
CA LEU A 57 6.59 -18.86 5.86
C LEU A 57 7.09 -20.28 6.17
N ILE A 58 7.34 -21.09 5.14
CA ILE A 58 7.88 -22.45 5.31
C ILE A 58 9.23 -22.41 6.04
N VAL A 59 10.14 -21.53 5.63
CA VAL A 59 11.46 -21.37 6.26
C VAL A 59 11.33 -21.00 7.74
N VAL A 60 10.45 -20.05 8.07
CA VAL A 60 10.23 -19.62 9.46
C VAL A 60 9.62 -20.73 10.31
N VAL A 61 8.64 -21.47 9.78
CA VAL A 61 8.03 -22.61 10.49
C VAL A 61 9.05 -23.73 10.73
N LEU A 62 9.87 -24.06 9.73
CA LEU A 62 10.94 -25.06 9.89
C LEU A 62 11.97 -24.60 10.93
N ARG A 63 12.38 -23.34 10.90
CA ARG A 63 13.30 -22.77 11.90
C ARG A 63 12.68 -22.78 13.30
N ALA A 64 11.40 -22.41 13.43
CA ALA A 64 10.69 -22.47 14.70
C ALA A 64 10.62 -23.90 15.27
N ALA A 65 10.39 -24.90 14.40
CA ALA A 65 10.42 -26.30 14.80
C ALA A 65 11.79 -26.72 15.30
N LEU A 66 12.88 -26.34 14.62
CA LEU A 66 14.24 -26.62 15.08
C LEU A 66 14.55 -25.93 16.41
N TRP A 67 14.21 -24.65 16.55
CA TRP A 67 14.43 -23.91 17.80
C TRP A 67 13.59 -24.43 18.96
N SER A 68 12.42 -25.03 18.71
CA SER A 68 11.64 -25.68 19.78
C SER A 68 12.31 -26.94 20.36
N LEU A 69 13.33 -27.48 19.68
CA LEU A 69 14.17 -28.56 20.21
C LEU A 69 15.31 -28.03 21.10
N GLU A 70 15.72 -26.78 20.91
CA GLU A 70 16.82 -26.14 21.64
C GLU A 70 16.31 -25.26 22.80
N PHE A 71 15.16 -24.62 22.63
CA PHE A 71 14.57 -23.67 23.56
C PHE A 71 13.14 -24.07 23.93
N ASP A 72 12.80 -23.97 25.21
CA ASP A 72 11.44 -24.18 25.68
C ASP A 72 10.57 -22.93 25.42
N LEU A 73 10.03 -22.84 24.20
CA LEU A 73 9.22 -21.71 23.74
C LEU A 73 7.88 -21.55 24.47
N VAL A 74 7.46 -22.54 25.27
CA VAL A 74 6.13 -22.60 25.88
C VAL A 74 6.20 -22.32 27.37
N LEU A 75 7.05 -23.03 28.11
CA LEU A 75 7.05 -22.99 29.56
C LEU A 75 8.12 -22.04 30.13
N ASP A 76 9.19 -21.73 29.39
CA ASP A 76 10.21 -20.78 29.85
C ASP A 76 9.81 -19.33 29.51
N PRO A 77 9.52 -18.46 30.50
CA PRO A 77 9.14 -17.08 30.25
C PRO A 77 10.20 -16.28 29.50
N TYR A 78 11.48 -16.61 29.65
CA TYR A 78 12.57 -15.94 28.92
C TYR A 78 12.54 -16.23 27.41
N MET A 79 11.79 -17.25 26.99
CA MET A 79 11.58 -17.63 25.58
C MET A 79 10.26 -17.09 25.00
N TRP A 80 9.37 -16.53 25.82
CA TRP A 80 8.12 -15.95 25.31
C TRP A 80 8.33 -14.79 24.33
N PRO A 81 9.31 -13.87 24.52
CA PRO A 81 9.62 -12.86 23.51
C PRO A 81 9.97 -13.48 22.15
N LEU A 82 10.77 -14.55 22.14
CA LEU A 82 11.10 -15.31 20.93
C LEU A 82 9.85 -15.95 20.31
N ALA A 83 9.04 -16.63 21.10
CA ALA A 83 7.84 -17.30 20.64
C ALA A 83 6.82 -16.31 20.02
N VAL A 84 6.62 -15.15 20.67
CA VAL A 84 5.80 -14.06 20.13
C VAL A 84 6.39 -13.51 18.84
N GLY A 85 7.70 -13.26 18.79
CA GLY A 85 8.39 -12.79 17.57
C GLY A 85 8.22 -13.74 16.38
N ILE A 86 8.35 -15.06 16.61
CA ILE A 86 8.08 -16.07 15.59
C ILE A 86 6.62 -16.03 15.14
N ALA A 87 5.68 -15.97 16.09
CA ALA A 87 4.26 -15.93 15.79
C ALA A 87 3.88 -14.69 14.93
N THR A 88 4.46 -13.52 15.20
CA THR A 88 4.19 -12.32 14.40
C THR A 88 4.73 -12.45 12.97
N ILE A 89 5.90 -13.06 12.78
CA ILE A 89 6.47 -13.33 11.44
C ILE A 89 5.58 -14.33 10.66
N VAL A 90 5.09 -15.38 11.32
CA VAL A 90 4.15 -16.34 10.73
C VAL A 90 2.87 -15.64 10.27
N VAL A 91 2.30 -14.77 11.12
CA VAL A 91 1.10 -13.99 10.77
C VAL A 91 1.37 -13.04 9.61
N LEU A 92 2.50 -12.33 9.58
CA LEU A 92 2.91 -11.47 8.47
C LEU A 92 2.86 -12.22 7.13
N TYR A 93 3.58 -13.34 7.02
CA TYR A 93 3.67 -14.06 5.76
C TYR A 93 2.36 -14.73 5.37
N THR A 94 1.57 -15.19 6.35
CA THR A 94 0.24 -15.74 6.10
C THR A 94 -0.71 -14.67 5.56
N CYS A 95 -0.78 -13.50 6.22
CA CYS A 95 -1.64 -12.40 5.81
C CYS A 95 -1.27 -11.90 4.41
N SER A 96 0.02 -11.71 4.14
CA SER A 96 0.50 -11.23 2.85
C SER A 96 0.24 -12.23 1.72
N SER A 97 0.57 -13.50 1.93
CA SER A 97 0.32 -14.57 0.93
C SER A 97 -1.17 -14.70 0.62
N CYS A 98 -2.02 -14.69 1.65
CA CYS A 98 -3.48 -14.69 1.49
C CYS A 98 -3.97 -13.44 0.75
N ALA A 99 -3.42 -12.27 1.06
CA ALA A 99 -3.85 -11.04 0.45
C ALA A 99 -3.60 -11.06 -1.07
N HIS A 100 -2.39 -11.41 -1.48
CA HIS A 100 -2.03 -11.54 -2.89
C HIS A 100 -2.72 -12.72 -3.56
N CYS A 101 -3.04 -13.80 -2.84
CA CYS A 101 -3.80 -14.92 -3.39
C CYS A 101 -5.24 -14.52 -3.73
N PHE A 102 -5.93 -13.82 -2.83
CA PHE A 102 -7.37 -13.59 -2.92
C PHE A 102 -7.79 -12.18 -3.39
N SER A 103 -6.85 -11.24 -3.51
CA SER A 103 -7.13 -9.84 -3.85
C SER A 103 -7.94 -9.67 -5.13
N ASN A 104 -7.71 -10.49 -6.17
CA ASN A 104 -8.44 -10.44 -7.44
C ASN A 104 -9.86 -11.03 -7.40
N ARG A 105 -10.44 -11.32 -6.23
CA ARG A 105 -11.80 -11.87 -6.16
C ARG A 105 -12.89 -10.86 -6.46
N SER A 106 -12.86 -9.72 -5.78
CA SER A 106 -13.82 -8.63 -5.89
C SER A 106 -13.17 -7.38 -5.31
N GLU A 107 -13.73 -6.20 -5.55
CA GLU A 107 -13.19 -4.95 -4.99
C GLU A 107 -13.18 -4.96 -3.46
N LEU A 108 -14.27 -5.43 -2.82
CA LEU A 108 -14.34 -5.54 -1.37
C LEU A 108 -13.30 -6.51 -0.81
N THR A 109 -13.12 -7.67 -1.46
CA THR A 109 -12.08 -8.64 -1.05
C THR A 109 -10.69 -8.04 -1.23
N HIS A 110 -10.42 -7.32 -2.34
CA HIS A 110 -9.16 -6.63 -2.56
C HIS A 110 -8.81 -5.70 -1.39
N TYR A 111 -9.72 -4.80 -1.01
CA TYR A 111 -9.50 -3.91 0.13
C TYR A 111 -9.27 -4.69 1.42
N THR A 112 -10.15 -5.64 1.73
CA THR A 112 -10.10 -6.40 3.00
C THR A 112 -8.80 -7.19 3.15
N CYS A 113 -8.41 -7.90 2.09
CA CYS A 113 -7.17 -8.65 2.03
C CYS A 113 -5.94 -7.78 2.32
N PHE A 114 -5.81 -6.63 1.65
CA PHE A 114 -4.68 -5.74 1.89
C PHE A 114 -4.72 -5.06 3.26
N MET A 115 -5.90 -4.84 3.84
CA MET A 115 -6.00 -4.36 5.23
C MET A 115 -5.50 -5.41 6.24
N CYS A 116 -5.81 -6.70 6.01
CA CYS A 116 -5.22 -7.79 6.79
C CYS A 116 -3.70 -7.87 6.61
N ASP A 117 -3.19 -7.64 5.40
CA ASP A 117 -1.75 -7.58 5.14
C ASP A 117 -1.07 -6.44 5.93
N TYR A 118 -1.66 -5.25 5.93
CA TYR A 118 -1.17 -4.11 6.72
C TYR A 118 -1.19 -4.38 8.23
N ALA A 119 -2.20 -5.09 8.73
CA ALA A 119 -2.23 -5.57 10.11
C ALA A 119 -1.07 -6.53 10.40
N GLY A 120 -0.76 -7.44 9.48
CA GLY A 120 0.40 -8.33 9.56
C GLY A 120 1.73 -7.57 9.63
N ILE A 121 1.92 -6.54 8.79
CA ILE A 121 3.12 -5.66 8.83
C ILE A 121 3.25 -4.96 10.18
N GLY A 122 2.16 -4.38 10.69
CA GLY A 122 2.15 -3.71 12.00
C GLY A 122 2.45 -4.67 13.16
N LEU A 123 1.87 -5.87 13.13
CA LEU A 123 2.11 -6.91 14.14
C LEU A 123 3.54 -7.43 14.09
N TYR A 124 4.13 -7.60 12.90
CA TYR A 124 5.54 -7.95 12.76
C TYR A 124 6.48 -6.89 13.34
N GLY A 125 6.23 -5.60 13.06
CA GLY A 125 7.01 -4.52 13.66
C GLY A 125 6.92 -4.51 15.20
N PHE A 126 5.74 -4.83 15.75
CA PHE A 126 5.57 -5.03 17.19
C PHE A 126 6.37 -6.23 17.72
N GLY A 127 6.28 -7.39 17.08
CA GLY A 127 7.07 -8.56 17.48
C GLY A 127 8.58 -8.33 17.40
N SER A 128 9.04 -7.59 16.37
CA SER A 128 10.43 -7.15 16.25
C SER A 128 10.85 -6.19 17.36
N THR A 129 9.96 -5.32 17.81
CA THR A 129 10.19 -4.47 18.99
C THR A 129 10.44 -5.34 20.22
N ILE A 130 9.58 -6.34 20.45
CA ILE A 130 9.75 -7.30 21.55
C ILE A 130 11.12 -8.00 21.44
N LEU A 131 11.45 -8.57 20.28
CA LEU A 131 12.72 -9.29 20.09
C LEU A 131 13.93 -8.42 20.42
N HIS A 132 14.02 -7.22 19.84
CA HIS A 132 15.20 -6.37 20.02
C HIS A 132 15.30 -5.77 21.43
N TYR A 133 14.19 -5.41 22.07
CA TYR A 133 14.24 -4.86 23.42
C TYR A 133 14.54 -5.93 24.49
N TRP A 134 14.15 -7.18 24.27
CA TRP A 134 14.43 -8.25 25.22
C TRP A 134 15.81 -8.90 25.05
N TYR A 135 16.28 -9.03 23.81
CA TYR A 135 17.53 -9.75 23.52
C TYR A 135 18.70 -8.84 23.13
N CYS A 136 18.44 -7.62 22.65
CA CYS A 136 19.49 -6.73 22.13
C CYS A 136 19.64 -5.43 22.93
N LEU A 137 18.91 -5.22 24.03
CA LEU A 137 19.00 -3.98 24.80
C LEU A 137 20.26 -3.96 25.67
N HIS A 138 21.06 -2.92 25.53
CA HIS A 138 22.26 -2.72 26.32
C HIS A 138 21.94 -2.40 27.79
N GLU A 139 22.85 -2.76 28.70
CA GLU A 139 22.67 -2.62 30.15
C GLU A 139 22.38 -1.17 30.59
N ASP A 140 22.93 -0.18 29.89
CA ASP A 140 22.72 1.26 30.16
C ASP A 140 21.25 1.70 30.08
N PHE A 141 20.43 0.96 29.32
CA PHE A 141 19.01 1.25 29.14
C PHE A 141 18.10 0.35 29.98
N LEU A 142 18.64 -0.58 30.76
CA LEU A 142 17.83 -1.40 31.65
C LEU A 142 17.14 -0.52 32.71
N GLY A 143 15.84 -0.76 32.89
CA GLY A 143 15.00 0.06 33.76
C GLY A 143 14.70 1.48 33.25
N SER A 144 15.26 1.92 32.12
CA SER A 144 14.98 3.23 31.53
C SER A 144 13.52 3.36 31.07
N LEU A 145 13.07 4.60 30.82
CA LEU A 145 11.74 4.85 30.26
C LEU A 145 11.55 4.16 28.90
N SER A 146 12.60 4.08 28.07
CA SER A 146 12.52 3.39 26.78
C SER A 146 12.26 1.89 26.97
N HIS A 147 12.94 1.26 27.93
CA HIS A 147 12.72 -0.14 28.27
C HIS A 147 11.29 -0.38 28.79
N GLN A 148 10.83 0.43 29.75
CA GLN A 148 9.47 0.30 30.32
C GLN A 148 8.37 0.52 29.27
N LEU A 149 8.61 1.40 28.29
CA LEU A 149 7.65 1.72 27.23
C LEU A 149 7.81 0.87 25.96
N ALA A 150 8.77 -0.07 25.91
CA ALA A 150 9.06 -0.89 24.74
C ALA A 150 7.81 -1.54 24.15
N THR A 151 7.11 -2.34 24.95
CA THR A 151 5.88 -3.05 24.56
C THR A 151 4.72 -2.10 24.24
N PRO A 152 4.29 -1.17 25.12
CA PRO A 152 3.13 -0.33 24.84
C PRO A 152 3.33 0.61 23.64
N VAL A 153 4.52 1.19 23.45
CA VAL A 153 4.81 2.02 22.28
C VAL A 153 4.88 1.18 21.01
N GLY A 154 5.52 0.00 21.07
CA GLY A 154 5.52 -0.94 19.94
C GLY A 154 4.11 -1.36 19.53
N ALA A 155 3.24 -1.65 20.51
CA ALA A 155 1.85 -2.04 20.27
C ALA A 155 1.06 -0.90 19.62
N LEU A 156 1.19 0.32 20.13
CA LEU A 156 0.55 1.52 19.57
C LEU A 156 0.99 1.77 18.12
N LEU A 157 2.31 1.75 17.87
CA LEU A 157 2.86 1.97 16.53
C LEU A 157 2.48 0.85 15.56
N GLY A 158 2.33 -0.38 16.04
CA GLY A 158 1.87 -1.52 15.25
C GLY A 158 0.43 -1.34 14.77
N VAL A 159 -0.47 -0.93 15.68
CA VAL A 159 -1.87 -0.61 15.31
C VAL A 159 -1.94 0.62 14.41
N LEU A 160 -1.14 1.66 14.71
CA LEU A 160 -1.08 2.87 13.88
C LEU A 160 -0.63 2.58 12.45
N THR A 161 0.29 1.63 12.27
CA THR A 161 0.70 1.15 10.94
C THR A 161 -0.49 0.61 10.15
N CYS A 162 -1.31 -0.26 10.77
CA CYS A 162 -2.53 -0.76 10.14
C CYS A 162 -3.51 0.38 9.81
N VAL A 163 -3.75 1.30 10.75
CA VAL A 163 -4.67 2.44 10.55
C VAL A 163 -4.22 3.32 9.39
N CYS A 164 -2.96 3.77 9.39
CA CYS A 164 -2.42 4.66 8.37
C CYS A 164 -2.43 4.02 6.98
N CYS A 165 -2.05 2.74 6.87
CA CYS A 165 -2.09 2.02 5.60
C CYS A 165 -3.53 1.79 5.10
N SER A 166 -4.48 1.49 6.00
CA SER A 166 -5.90 1.38 5.66
C SER A 166 -6.50 2.72 5.22
N ILE A 167 -6.17 3.84 5.86
CA ILE A 167 -6.53 5.19 5.40
C ILE A 167 -5.97 5.43 4.01
N SER A 168 -4.68 5.13 3.81
CA SER A 168 -3.99 5.31 2.54
C SER A 168 -4.68 4.55 1.40
N LYS A 169 -5.09 3.29 1.65
CA LYS A 169 -5.73 2.44 0.65
C LYS A 169 -7.18 2.87 0.36
N THR A 170 -7.94 3.28 1.38
CA THR A 170 -9.38 3.57 1.25
C THR A 170 -9.72 5.01 0.86
N LYS A 171 -8.90 5.98 1.26
CA LYS A 171 -9.19 7.40 1.04
C LYS A 171 -8.79 7.89 -0.34
N TYR A 172 -7.68 7.39 -0.87
CA TYR A 172 -7.10 7.88 -2.12
C TYR A 172 -7.49 6.99 -3.29
N LYS A 173 -7.73 7.59 -4.46
CA LYS A 173 -8.03 6.90 -5.74
C LYS A 173 -6.94 7.22 -6.77
N ARG A 174 -6.88 6.46 -7.86
CA ARG A 174 -5.90 6.69 -8.95
C ARG A 174 -6.31 7.93 -9.79
N PRO A 175 -5.34 8.72 -10.29
CA PRO A 175 -3.89 8.63 -10.04
C PRO A 175 -3.56 9.00 -8.59
N TYR A 176 -2.75 8.16 -7.94
CA TYR A 176 -2.53 8.31 -6.50
C TYR A 176 -1.65 9.52 -6.17
N PRO A 177 -2.04 10.37 -5.21
CA PRO A 177 -1.20 11.47 -4.76
C PRO A 177 -0.03 10.95 -3.92
N PHE A 178 1.05 11.75 -3.86
CA PHE A 178 2.23 11.45 -3.03
C PHE A 178 1.87 11.22 -1.55
N ALA A 179 0.85 11.92 -1.04
CA ALA A 179 0.32 11.76 0.31
C ALA A 179 -0.03 10.29 0.65
N ARG A 180 -0.48 9.49 -0.33
CA ARG A 180 -0.77 8.06 -0.14
C ARG A 180 0.47 7.30 0.35
N ARG A 181 1.62 7.54 -0.29
CA ARG A 181 2.91 6.91 0.06
C ARG A 181 3.41 7.41 1.40
N VAL A 182 3.24 8.70 1.70
CA VAL A 182 3.62 9.27 3.00
C VAL A 182 2.94 8.53 4.14
N TRP A 183 1.62 8.33 4.09
CA TRP A 183 0.88 7.59 5.13
C TRP A 183 1.40 6.16 5.36
N GLN A 184 1.80 5.45 4.30
CA GLN A 184 2.27 4.07 4.42
C GLN A 184 3.72 4.01 4.90
N MET A 185 4.60 4.83 4.31
CA MET A 185 6.03 4.78 4.60
C MET A 185 6.37 5.42 5.95
N SER A 186 5.68 6.50 6.35
CA SER A 186 5.98 7.16 7.61
C SER A 186 5.56 6.33 8.83
N SER A 187 4.45 5.61 8.76
CA SER A 187 4.00 4.75 9.85
C SER A 187 4.93 3.55 10.04
N VAL A 188 5.34 2.91 8.95
CA VAL A 188 6.32 1.81 8.96
C VAL A 188 7.69 2.31 9.42
N LEU A 189 8.12 3.50 9.00
CA LEU A 189 9.37 4.11 9.47
C LEU A 189 9.31 4.42 10.96
N ALA A 190 8.19 4.91 11.48
CA ALA A 190 8.04 5.24 12.90
C ALA A 190 8.23 4.00 13.80
N ILE A 191 7.57 2.88 13.47
CA ILE A 191 7.78 1.63 14.22
C ILE A 191 9.19 1.07 14.02
N TYR A 192 9.77 1.24 12.83
CA TYR A 192 11.14 0.80 12.56
C TYR A 192 12.20 1.55 13.39
N LEU A 193 12.06 2.88 13.50
CA LEU A 193 12.97 3.69 14.33
C LEU A 193 12.87 3.30 15.81
N TRP A 194 11.68 2.96 16.29
CA TRP A 194 11.49 2.45 17.64
C TRP A 194 12.17 1.09 17.84
N LEU A 195 11.87 0.11 16.97
CA LEU A 195 12.37 -1.25 17.15
C LEU A 195 13.88 -1.38 16.95
N ILE A 196 14.52 -0.52 16.14
CA ILE A 196 15.96 -0.64 15.86
C ILE A 196 16.85 0.04 16.90
N PHE A 197 16.25 0.83 17.80
CA PHE A 197 16.98 1.59 18.82
C PHE A 197 18.00 0.77 19.63
N PRO A 198 17.67 -0.42 20.17
CA PRO A 198 18.63 -1.24 20.92
C PRO A 198 19.89 -1.59 20.11
N ILE A 199 19.68 -2.02 18.86
CA ILE A 199 20.75 -2.42 17.93
C ILE A 199 21.58 -1.23 17.50
N TRP A 200 20.93 -0.10 17.19
CA TRP A 200 21.63 1.12 16.80
C TRP A 200 22.57 1.60 17.91
N TYR A 201 22.13 1.51 19.16
CA TYR A 201 22.96 1.88 20.31
C TYR A 201 24.18 0.96 20.48
N LYS A 202 24.00 -0.37 20.38
CA LYS A 202 25.12 -1.33 20.42
C LYS A 202 26.13 -1.09 19.31
N LEU A 203 25.66 -0.84 18.08
CA LEU A 203 26.54 -0.50 16.95
C LEU A 203 27.28 0.82 17.16
N TRP A 204 26.63 1.81 17.78
CA TRP A 204 27.29 3.07 18.14
C TRP A 204 28.39 2.86 19.20
N LEU A 205 28.14 2.04 20.22
CA LEU A 205 29.15 1.66 21.21
C LEU A 205 30.32 0.91 20.56
N TYR A 206 30.05 -0.01 19.63
CA TYR A 206 31.10 -0.67 18.87
C TYR A 206 32.01 0.32 18.14
N MET A 207 31.46 1.37 17.51
CA MET A 207 32.26 2.39 16.84
C MET A 207 33.19 3.16 17.79
N TYR A 208 32.86 3.21 19.09
CA TYR A 208 33.64 3.91 20.09
C TYR A 208 34.63 2.98 20.84
N ASN A 209 34.18 1.78 21.21
CA ASN A 209 34.94 0.83 22.04
C ASN A 209 35.71 -0.22 21.21
N GLY A 210 35.31 -0.48 19.97
CA GLY A 210 35.94 -1.46 19.08
C GLY A 210 35.56 -2.92 19.34
N GLU A 211 34.60 -3.19 20.23
CA GLU A 211 34.18 -4.56 20.58
C GLU A 211 33.10 -5.09 19.63
N TRP A 212 33.47 -6.10 18.83
CA TRP A 212 32.57 -6.69 17.84
C TRP A 212 31.79 -7.86 18.41
N GLU A 213 30.46 -7.83 18.26
CA GLU A 213 29.57 -8.93 18.61
C GLU A 213 29.23 -9.80 17.39
N SER A 214 29.07 -11.10 17.61
CA SER A 214 28.75 -12.09 16.57
C SER A 214 27.49 -11.73 15.77
N SER A 215 26.48 -11.15 16.44
CA SER A 215 25.18 -10.77 15.87
C SER A 215 25.24 -9.56 14.92
N PHE A 216 26.26 -8.69 15.02
CA PHE A 216 26.31 -7.41 14.32
C PHE A 216 26.23 -7.54 12.81
N ARG A 217 26.89 -8.55 12.23
CA ARG A 217 26.83 -8.78 10.78
C ARG A 217 25.38 -8.95 10.32
N HIS A 218 24.63 -9.78 11.02
CA HIS A 218 23.24 -10.08 10.69
C HIS A 218 22.32 -8.88 10.93
N HIS A 219 22.53 -8.13 12.02
CA HIS A 219 21.79 -6.88 12.25
C HIS A 219 22.05 -5.81 11.18
N ILE A 220 23.30 -5.63 10.74
CA ILE A 220 23.62 -4.70 9.64
C ILE A 220 22.93 -5.15 8.35
N GLN A 221 22.98 -6.45 8.02
CA GLN A 221 22.29 -6.99 6.85
C GLN A 221 20.77 -6.81 6.94
N GLN A 222 20.16 -7.06 8.11
CA GLN A 222 18.75 -6.79 8.38
C GLN A 222 18.39 -5.32 8.05
N MET A 223 19.18 -4.34 8.51
CA MET A 223 18.95 -2.92 8.26
C MET A 223 19.08 -2.54 6.78
N LEU A 224 20.06 -3.12 6.08
CA LEU A 224 20.28 -2.90 4.65
C LEU A 224 19.12 -3.46 3.82
N TRP A 225 18.70 -4.70 4.10
CA TRP A 225 17.57 -5.33 3.42
C TRP A 225 16.25 -4.60 3.67
N PHE A 226 16.01 -4.13 4.90
CA PHE A 226 14.81 -3.34 5.21
C PHE A 226 14.77 -2.04 4.41
N THR A 227 15.92 -1.35 4.34
CA THR A 227 16.06 -0.09 3.59
C THR A 227 15.87 -0.31 2.08
N LEU A 228 16.46 -1.38 1.53
CA LEU A 228 16.28 -1.77 0.14
C LEU A 228 14.82 -2.15 -0.17
N GLY A 229 14.14 -2.80 0.78
CA GLY A 229 12.70 -3.06 0.69
C GLY A 229 11.90 -1.76 0.57
N GLY A 230 12.16 -0.79 1.44
CA GLY A 230 11.52 0.54 1.37
C GLY A 230 11.75 1.25 0.03
N PHE A 231 12.96 1.12 -0.54
CA PHE A 231 13.27 1.63 -1.87
C PHE A 231 12.41 0.98 -2.97
N PHE A 232 12.32 -0.35 -3.03
CA PHE A 232 11.51 -1.03 -4.06
C PHE A 232 10.01 -0.78 -3.89
N PHE A 233 9.51 -0.74 -2.65
CA PHE A 233 8.12 -0.38 -2.37
C PHE A 233 7.77 1.04 -2.83
N GLY A 234 8.68 2.00 -2.63
CA GLY A 234 8.41 3.42 -2.86
C GLY A 234 8.60 3.92 -4.30
N THR A 235 9.32 3.18 -5.16
CA THR A 235 9.84 3.73 -6.43
C THR A 235 9.24 3.15 -7.70
N ASP A 236 8.59 1.99 -7.63
CA ASP A 236 8.11 1.21 -8.78
C ASP A 236 9.24 0.78 -9.75
N ILE A 237 10.48 0.69 -9.29
CA ILE A 237 11.64 0.25 -10.09
C ILE A 237 11.78 -1.28 -10.02
N PRO A 238 11.97 -1.99 -11.15
CA PRO A 238 12.37 -1.48 -12.47
C PRO A 238 11.22 -1.19 -13.46
N GLN A 239 9.98 -1.60 -13.16
CA GLN A 239 8.85 -1.52 -14.10
C GLN A 239 8.53 -0.07 -14.53
N ARG A 240 8.89 0.92 -13.72
CA ARG A 240 8.79 2.34 -14.06
C ARG A 240 9.62 2.72 -15.30
N PHE A 241 10.79 2.12 -15.49
CA PHE A 241 11.67 2.41 -16.63
C PHE A 241 11.32 1.57 -17.86
N TYR A 242 10.78 0.37 -17.66
CA TYR A 242 10.37 -0.51 -18.75
C TYR A 242 8.94 -1.03 -18.53
N PRO A 243 7.93 -0.16 -18.75
CA PRO A 243 6.53 -0.54 -18.54
C PRO A 243 6.14 -1.75 -19.39
N GLY A 244 5.43 -2.73 -18.82
CA GLY A 244 5.03 -3.95 -19.53
C GLY A 244 6.06 -5.08 -19.54
N LYS A 245 7.34 -4.80 -19.25
CA LYS A 245 8.40 -5.84 -19.29
C LYS A 245 8.46 -6.71 -18.04
N PHE A 246 8.01 -6.18 -16.91
CA PHE A 246 8.06 -6.83 -15.61
C PHE A 246 6.66 -7.21 -15.11
N ASP A 247 5.70 -7.41 -16.02
CA ASP A 247 4.30 -7.68 -15.66
C ASP A 247 4.11 -8.94 -14.81
N LEU A 248 4.94 -9.97 -15.06
CA LEU A 248 4.84 -11.27 -14.38
C LEU A 248 5.97 -11.52 -13.38
N LEU A 249 7.17 -11.02 -13.64
CA LEU A 249 8.37 -11.33 -12.87
C LEU A 249 9.27 -10.09 -12.75
N GLY A 250 9.84 -9.88 -11.56
CA GLY A 250 10.88 -8.89 -11.30
C GLY A 250 10.38 -7.46 -11.10
N HIS A 251 9.07 -7.23 -11.00
CA HIS A 251 8.58 -5.90 -10.62
C HIS A 251 8.85 -5.59 -9.14
N SER A 252 8.86 -4.31 -8.81
CA SER A 252 9.34 -3.78 -7.54
C SER A 252 8.70 -4.42 -6.31
N HIS A 253 7.39 -4.69 -6.35
CA HIS A 253 6.68 -5.33 -5.22
C HIS A 253 7.17 -6.77 -4.95
N GLN A 254 7.55 -7.52 -5.99
CA GLN A 254 8.17 -8.85 -5.81
C GLN A 254 9.55 -8.73 -5.16
N LEU A 255 10.35 -7.75 -5.60
CA LEU A 255 11.67 -7.47 -5.02
C LEU A 255 11.55 -7.00 -3.56
N PHE A 256 10.53 -6.20 -3.27
CA PHE A 256 10.18 -5.81 -1.91
C PHE A 256 9.90 -7.03 -1.03
N HIS A 257 9.09 -8.00 -1.48
CA HIS A 257 8.84 -9.24 -0.73
C HIS A 257 10.13 -10.03 -0.46
N VAL A 258 11.02 -10.13 -1.45
CA VAL A 258 12.34 -10.77 -1.25
C VAL A 258 13.16 -10.04 -0.19
N CYS A 259 13.17 -8.70 -0.21
CA CYS A 259 13.87 -7.91 0.81
C CYS A 259 13.27 -8.10 2.21
N ILE A 260 11.95 -8.20 2.34
CA ILE A 260 11.29 -8.49 3.62
C ILE A 260 11.63 -9.90 4.12
N PHE A 261 11.69 -10.89 3.22
CA PHE A 261 12.20 -12.22 3.57
C PHE A 261 13.64 -12.17 4.08
N MET A 262 14.55 -11.50 3.37
CA MET A 262 15.93 -11.38 3.83
C MET A 262 16.04 -10.62 5.15
N THR A 263 15.19 -9.62 5.38
CA THR A 263 15.14 -8.86 6.64
C THR A 263 14.81 -9.76 7.82
N THR A 264 13.74 -10.56 7.73
CA THR A 264 13.36 -11.47 8.83
C THR A 264 14.36 -12.61 8.99
N PHE A 265 14.92 -13.11 7.88
CA PHE A 265 15.92 -14.18 7.92
C PHE A 265 17.17 -13.74 8.70
N GLU A 266 17.68 -12.56 8.40
CA GLU A 266 18.85 -12.00 9.10
C GLU A 266 18.51 -11.56 10.53
N GLN A 267 17.31 -11.05 10.78
CA GLN A 267 16.84 -10.80 12.16
C GLN A 267 16.85 -12.09 12.99
N MET A 268 16.31 -13.18 12.46
CA MET A 268 16.31 -14.47 13.15
C MET A 268 17.74 -15.00 13.38
N ASN A 269 18.65 -14.83 12.41
CA ASN A 269 20.06 -15.20 12.59
C ASN A 269 20.70 -14.40 13.73
N ALA A 270 20.47 -13.08 13.75
CA ALA A 270 21.01 -12.21 14.78
C ALA A 270 20.46 -12.57 16.17
N ILE A 271 19.15 -12.73 16.30
CA ILE A 271 18.51 -13.11 17.57
C ILE A 271 19.00 -14.47 18.07
N TYR A 272 19.22 -15.44 17.19
CA TYR A 272 19.80 -16.72 17.59
C TYR A 272 21.18 -16.56 18.24
N LEU A 273 22.03 -15.69 17.67
CA LEU A 273 23.35 -15.40 18.22
C LEU A 273 23.26 -14.62 19.54
N GLU A 274 22.40 -13.60 19.62
CA GLU A 274 22.15 -12.86 20.87
C GLU A 274 21.69 -13.80 21.99
N MET A 275 20.86 -14.78 21.66
CA MET A 275 20.41 -15.78 22.64
C MET A 275 21.53 -16.75 22.99
N THR A 276 22.20 -17.36 22.01
CA THR A 276 23.22 -18.38 22.30
C THR A 276 24.46 -17.82 23.00
N ASP A 277 24.88 -16.60 22.66
CA ASP A 277 26.03 -15.94 23.27
C ASP A 277 25.64 -15.17 24.55
N GLY A 278 24.41 -14.63 24.63
CA GLY A 278 24.00 -13.65 25.63
C GLY A 278 22.92 -14.11 26.63
N ILE A 279 22.43 -15.35 26.56
CA ILE A 279 21.28 -15.79 27.40
C ILE A 279 21.50 -15.59 28.91
N HIS A 280 22.74 -15.69 29.38
CA HIS A 280 23.07 -15.48 30.78
C HIS A 280 22.74 -14.06 31.25
N TYR A 281 22.95 -13.05 30.41
CA TYR A 281 22.58 -11.66 30.69
C TYR A 281 21.07 -11.50 30.77
N VAL A 282 20.35 -12.08 29.80
CA VAL A 282 18.88 -12.05 29.74
C VAL A 282 18.25 -12.67 30.98
N ARG A 283 18.81 -13.78 31.47
CA ARG A 283 18.32 -14.46 32.68
C ARG A 283 18.63 -13.73 33.99
N ARG A 284 19.48 -12.71 33.99
CA ARG A 284 19.67 -11.83 35.16
C ARG A 284 18.62 -10.73 35.26
N MET A 285 17.88 -10.47 34.19
CA MET A 285 16.78 -9.51 34.18
C MET A 285 15.52 -10.12 34.81
N GLU A 286 14.55 -9.27 35.14
CA GLU A 286 13.23 -9.74 35.52
C GLU A 286 12.61 -10.55 34.36
N ALA A 287 12.02 -11.69 34.70
CA ALA A 287 11.42 -12.58 33.72
C ALA A 287 10.30 -11.85 32.93
N PRO A 288 10.21 -12.06 31.60
CA PRO A 288 9.09 -11.57 30.82
C PRO A 288 7.76 -12.04 31.41
N THR A 289 6.77 -11.15 31.42
CA THR A 289 5.44 -11.47 31.92
C THR A 289 4.54 -11.85 30.76
N TRP A 290 3.43 -12.52 31.06
CA TRP A 290 2.47 -12.83 30.01
C TRP A 290 1.90 -11.55 29.40
N LEU A 291 1.65 -10.52 30.21
CA LEU A 291 1.09 -9.24 29.75
C LEU A 291 2.00 -8.48 28.78
N ASN A 292 3.32 -8.46 29.03
CA ASN A 292 4.27 -7.74 28.17
C ASN A 292 4.73 -8.53 26.93
N THR A 293 4.27 -9.79 26.79
CA THR A 293 4.52 -10.66 25.63
C THR A 293 3.20 -11.09 24.97
N TRP A 294 2.66 -12.26 25.31
CA TRP A 294 1.48 -12.87 24.69
C TRP A 294 0.20 -12.06 24.88
N GLY A 295 0.00 -11.43 26.03
CA GLY A 295 -1.12 -10.54 26.29
C GLY A 295 -1.12 -9.32 25.38
N ALA A 296 0.04 -8.68 25.23
CA ALA A 296 0.22 -7.59 24.29
C ALA A 296 0.07 -8.04 22.82
N PHE A 297 0.56 -9.24 22.45
CA PHE A 297 0.32 -9.84 21.14
C PHE A 297 -1.17 -9.93 20.83
N TRP A 298 -1.97 -10.55 21.71
CA TRP A 298 -3.41 -10.70 21.49
C TRP A 298 -4.13 -9.36 21.50
N PHE A 299 -3.70 -8.41 22.33
CA PHE A 299 -4.22 -7.04 22.29
C PHE A 299 -4.02 -6.39 20.91
N VAL A 300 -2.81 -6.46 20.35
CA VAL A 300 -2.52 -5.89 19.01
C VAL A 300 -3.31 -6.61 17.91
N VAL A 301 -3.43 -7.95 17.99
CA VAL A 301 -4.25 -8.73 17.06
C VAL A 301 -5.72 -8.29 17.10
N LEU A 302 -6.31 -8.18 18.29
CA LEU A 302 -7.70 -7.74 18.46
C LEU A 302 -7.90 -6.30 18.00
N ALA A 303 -6.99 -5.39 18.37
CA ALA A 303 -7.05 -3.99 17.94
C ALA A 303 -6.98 -3.87 16.41
N ASN A 304 -6.07 -4.60 15.76
CA ASN A 304 -5.99 -4.64 14.31
C ASN A 304 -7.23 -5.28 13.66
N ALA A 305 -7.81 -6.31 14.26
CA ALA A 305 -9.06 -6.90 13.78
C ALA A 305 -10.22 -5.90 13.80
N VAL A 306 -10.32 -5.09 14.87
CA VAL A 306 -11.29 -3.98 14.95
C VAL A 306 -11.03 -2.94 13.85
N VAL A 307 -9.77 -2.54 13.64
CA VAL A 307 -9.41 -1.61 12.56
C VAL A 307 -9.84 -2.17 11.20
N VAL A 308 -9.47 -3.41 10.88
CA VAL A 308 -9.83 -4.07 9.62
C VAL A 308 -11.36 -4.14 9.46
N TYR A 309 -12.09 -4.50 10.51
CA TYR A 309 -13.55 -4.56 10.49
C TYR A 309 -14.18 -3.18 10.19
N CYS A 310 -13.74 -2.13 10.89
CA CYS A 310 -14.25 -0.77 10.70
C CYS A 310 -14.00 -0.24 9.28
N PHE A 311 -12.82 -0.50 8.70
CA PHE A 311 -12.57 -0.08 7.33
C PHE A 311 -13.27 -0.99 6.31
N HIS A 312 -13.42 -2.29 6.59
CA HIS A 312 -14.18 -3.20 5.74
C HIS A 312 -15.64 -2.75 5.61
N THR A 313 -16.32 -2.46 6.71
CA THR A 313 -17.72 -2.01 6.69
C THR A 313 -17.86 -0.70 5.93
N LYS A 314 -16.97 0.26 6.19
CA LYS A 314 -16.92 1.53 5.47
C LYS A 314 -16.74 1.35 3.96
N VAL A 315 -15.83 0.49 3.53
CA VAL A 315 -15.60 0.22 2.10
C VAL A 315 -16.80 -0.48 1.47
N ARG A 316 -17.42 -1.43 2.18
CA ARG A 316 -18.63 -2.11 1.71
C ARG A 316 -19.75 -1.11 1.42
N GLU A 317 -20.04 -0.23 2.38
CA GLU A 317 -21.06 0.83 2.21
C GLU A 317 -20.72 1.77 1.05
N GLN A 318 -19.44 2.15 0.90
CA GLN A 318 -18.99 2.97 -0.22
C GLN A 318 -19.24 2.30 -1.58
N LEU A 319 -18.90 1.02 -1.70
CA LEU A 319 -19.10 0.26 -2.95
C LEU A 319 -20.59 0.05 -3.26
N GLU A 320 -21.42 -0.20 -2.24
CA GLU A 320 -22.88 -0.31 -2.40
C GLU A 320 -23.48 1.01 -2.91
N MET A 321 -23.09 2.14 -2.32
CA MET A 321 -23.53 3.47 -2.77
C MET A 321 -23.06 3.82 -4.19
N GLU A 322 -21.84 3.41 -4.57
CA GLU A 322 -21.33 3.58 -5.93
C GLU A 322 -22.09 2.71 -6.94
N ALA A 323 -22.49 1.49 -6.56
CA ALA A 323 -23.30 0.61 -7.38
C ALA A 323 -24.70 1.17 -7.63
N LEU A 324 -25.37 1.70 -6.59
CA LEU A 324 -26.70 2.32 -6.69
C LEU A 324 -26.67 3.54 -7.62
N LYS A 325 -25.70 4.45 -7.43
CA LYS A 325 -25.56 5.65 -8.30
C LYS A 325 -25.35 5.30 -9.76
N LYS A 326 -24.66 4.19 -10.04
CA LYS A 326 -24.45 3.72 -11.40
C LYS A 326 -25.73 3.18 -12.03
N GLN A 327 -26.54 2.45 -11.26
CA GLN A 327 -27.85 1.98 -11.70
C GLN A 327 -28.80 3.15 -11.98
N ASP A 328 -28.87 4.14 -11.10
CA ASP A 328 -29.71 5.33 -11.31
C ASP A 328 -29.26 6.16 -12.52
N GLY A 329 -27.96 6.34 -12.70
CA GLY A 329 -27.40 7.09 -13.83
C GLY A 329 -27.58 6.40 -15.19
N ASP A 330 -27.53 5.06 -15.22
CA ASP A 330 -27.82 4.29 -16.43
C ASP A 330 -29.34 4.25 -16.70
N GLY A 331 -30.17 4.17 -15.65
CA GLY A 331 -31.63 4.27 -15.74
C GLY A 331 -32.13 5.61 -16.30
N LEU A 332 -31.50 6.72 -15.90
CA LEU A 332 -31.79 8.05 -16.44
C LEU A 332 -31.42 8.15 -17.93
N LYS A 333 -30.31 7.52 -18.35
CA LYS A 333 -29.88 7.51 -19.75
C LYS A 333 -30.79 6.65 -20.62
N THR A 334 -31.26 5.50 -20.14
CA THR A 334 -32.25 4.68 -20.87
C THR A 334 -33.58 5.42 -21.02
N HIS A 335 -34.04 6.13 -19.99
CA HIS A 335 -35.28 6.90 -20.06
C HIS A 335 -35.18 8.13 -20.98
N CYS A 336 -34.02 8.79 -21.03
CA CYS A 336 -33.76 9.85 -22.02
C CYS A 336 -33.65 9.32 -23.46
N HIS A 337 -33.16 8.09 -23.68
CA HIS A 337 -33.10 7.49 -25.01
C HIS A 337 -34.49 7.07 -25.53
N GLU A 338 -35.37 6.54 -24.67
CA GLU A 338 -36.74 6.19 -25.03
C GLU A 338 -37.61 7.44 -25.31
N ASN A 339 -37.47 8.50 -24.52
CA ASN A 339 -38.24 9.74 -24.75
C ASN A 339 -37.76 10.55 -25.97
N VAL A 340 -36.55 10.31 -26.49
CA VAL A 340 -36.03 10.96 -27.71
C VAL A 340 -36.43 10.17 -28.97
N SER A 341 -36.62 8.85 -28.89
CA SER A 341 -37.18 8.09 -30.02
C SER A 341 -38.66 8.40 -30.27
N ASP A 342 -39.45 8.67 -29.22
CA ASP A 342 -40.88 8.99 -29.38
C ASP A 342 -41.14 10.43 -29.87
N SER A 343 -40.13 11.30 -29.85
CA SER A 343 -40.25 12.69 -30.32
C SER A 343 -39.83 12.90 -31.78
N CYS A 344 -39.24 11.89 -32.46
CA CYS A 344 -38.76 12.03 -33.84
C CYS A 344 -39.73 11.46 -34.90
N ASP A 345 -40.73 10.66 -34.52
CA ASP A 345 -41.69 10.07 -35.45
C ASP A 345 -42.97 10.91 -35.67
N ALA A 346 -43.12 12.04 -34.97
CA ALA A 346 -44.30 12.90 -35.07
C ALA A 346 -44.15 14.12 -36.01
N ALA A 347 -43.13 14.16 -36.90
CA ALA A 347 -42.83 15.34 -37.71
C ALA A 347 -42.76 15.13 -39.24
N TRP A 348 -43.21 13.98 -39.78
CA TRP A 348 -43.10 13.68 -41.22
C TRP A 348 -44.38 13.22 -41.92
N HIS A 349 -45.54 13.69 -41.49
CA HIS A 349 -46.72 13.68 -42.37
C HIS A 349 -47.50 14.98 -42.20
N MET A 350 -47.52 15.81 -43.25
CA MET A 350 -48.72 16.45 -43.82
C MET A 350 -48.30 17.41 -44.96
N ASN A 351 -48.67 17.04 -46.18
CA ASN A 351 -48.58 17.87 -47.39
C ASN A 351 -49.72 18.90 -47.44
N GLY A 352 -49.45 20.08 -48.01
CA GLY A 352 -50.33 20.69 -49.03
C GLY A 352 -51.24 21.87 -48.66
N ALA A 353 -50.94 23.00 -49.32
CA ALA A 353 -51.86 24.03 -49.86
C ALA A 353 -52.49 25.11 -48.95
N GLY A 354 -52.34 26.38 -49.39
CA GLY A 354 -53.35 27.44 -49.24
C GLY A 354 -52.98 28.67 -48.40
N THR A 355 -52.72 29.80 -49.06
CA THR A 355 -52.86 31.18 -48.51
C THR A 355 -54.20 31.78 -48.99
N PRO A 356 -54.68 32.96 -48.52
CA PRO A 356 -54.37 33.78 -47.33
C PRO A 356 -55.64 34.34 -46.60
N ALA A 357 -55.42 35.11 -45.51
CA ALA A 357 -56.14 36.35 -45.11
C ALA A 357 -56.81 36.39 -43.72
N ALA A 358 -56.55 37.52 -43.03
CA ALA A 358 -57.38 38.24 -42.04
C ALA A 358 -57.71 37.52 -40.71
N ARG A 359 -57.98 38.16 -39.57
CA ARG A 359 -57.81 39.51 -38.97
C ARG A 359 -58.51 39.36 -37.59
N LYS A 360 -57.92 39.90 -36.50
CA LYS A 360 -58.55 40.20 -35.18
C LYS A 360 -59.03 38.98 -34.37
N GLU A 361 -59.06 38.92 -33.04
CA GLU A 361 -59.01 39.86 -31.91
C GLU A 361 -58.53 39.00 -30.70
N LEU A 362 -57.48 39.34 -29.95
CA LEU A 362 -57.40 40.30 -28.84
C LEU A 362 -58.43 40.11 -27.72
N SER A 363 -58.04 39.37 -26.67
CA SER A 363 -58.10 39.73 -25.25
C SER A 363 -57.89 38.47 -24.40
N GLY A 364 -57.09 38.42 -23.35
CA GLY A 364 -56.23 39.41 -22.74
C GLY A 364 -55.85 38.97 -21.34
N VAL A 365 -54.63 39.35 -20.95
CA VAL A 365 -54.21 39.72 -19.58
C VAL A 365 -53.96 38.53 -18.63
N THR A 366 -52.74 38.25 -18.15
CA THR A 366 -51.72 39.09 -17.45
C THR A 366 -50.29 38.55 -17.76
N LEU A 367 -49.29 39.28 -18.28
CA LEU A 367 -48.45 40.37 -17.71
C LEU A 367 -48.03 40.11 -16.25
N SER A 368 -46.76 39.91 -15.89
CA SER A 368 -45.56 40.75 -16.15
C SER A 368 -44.27 39.89 -16.18
N ASN A 369 -43.34 40.01 -17.14
CA ASN A 369 -42.30 41.04 -17.33
C ASN A 369 -41.52 41.36 -16.04
N ASP A 370 -40.20 41.49 -15.99
CA ASP A 370 -39.16 41.60 -17.01
C ASP A 370 -37.81 41.51 -16.28
N LYS A 371 -36.77 41.09 -16.98
CA LYS A 371 -35.42 41.70 -16.97
C LYS A 371 -34.46 40.79 -17.73
N GLY A 372 -34.24 41.13 -18.99
CA GLY A 372 -33.19 40.56 -19.80
C GLY A 372 -31.80 40.93 -19.28
N ILE A 373 -30.85 40.01 -19.43
CA ILE A 373 -29.41 40.26 -19.46
C ILE A 373 -28.81 39.33 -20.53
N ASP A 374 -28.30 39.99 -21.57
CA ASP A 374 -27.07 39.70 -22.33
C ASP A 374 -26.45 38.29 -22.23
N LYS A 375 -26.46 37.52 -23.34
CA LYS A 375 -25.62 36.32 -23.51
C LYS A 375 -24.47 36.63 -24.48
N SER A 376 -23.53 37.42 -24.00
CA SER A 376 -22.15 37.42 -24.47
C SER A 376 -21.26 36.88 -23.34
N ASN A 377 -20.86 35.61 -23.44
CA ASN A 377 -19.67 34.97 -22.83
C ASN A 377 -19.87 33.45 -22.72
N ALA A 378 -19.64 32.75 -23.82
CA ALA A 378 -19.22 31.36 -23.79
C ALA A 378 -17.72 31.31 -24.09
N PHE A 379 -16.89 31.68 -23.10
CA PHE A 379 -15.46 31.34 -23.13
C PHE A 379 -15.30 29.95 -22.50
N SER A 380 -15.01 28.97 -23.35
CA SER A 380 -14.74 27.59 -22.96
C SER A 380 -13.47 27.51 -22.10
N ALA A 381 -13.51 26.73 -21.02
CA ALA A 381 -12.35 26.44 -20.16
C ALA A 381 -11.14 25.84 -20.91
N ASN A 382 -11.34 25.39 -22.16
CA ASN A 382 -10.25 24.95 -23.04
C ASN A 382 -9.33 26.09 -23.51
N ASP A 383 -9.79 27.35 -23.55
CA ASP A 383 -8.98 28.48 -24.03
C ASP A 383 -8.02 29.02 -22.95
N ILE A 384 -8.36 28.86 -21.67
CA ILE A 384 -7.48 29.23 -20.55
C ILE A 384 -6.31 28.24 -20.47
N HIS A 385 -6.58 26.95 -20.61
CA HIS A 385 -5.54 25.92 -20.54
C HIS A 385 -4.57 25.97 -21.73
N ARG A 386 -5.04 26.40 -22.92
CA ARG A 386 -4.19 26.60 -24.10
C ARG A 386 -3.30 27.85 -23.99
N ARG A 387 -3.77 28.91 -23.33
CA ARG A 387 -2.98 30.13 -23.06
C ARG A 387 -1.92 29.93 -21.99
N GLU A 388 -2.15 29.09 -20.98
CA GLU A 388 -1.14 28.78 -19.96
C GLU A 388 -0.01 27.91 -20.51
N LYS A 389 -0.32 26.90 -21.33
CA LYS A 389 0.68 26.06 -21.99
C LYS A 389 1.60 26.85 -22.94
N SER A 390 1.03 27.83 -23.65
CA SER A 390 1.80 28.71 -24.54
C SER A 390 2.73 29.67 -23.77
N LYS A 391 2.39 30.06 -22.54
CA LYS A 391 3.25 30.91 -21.69
C LYS A 391 4.39 30.12 -21.04
N GLU A 392 4.16 28.86 -20.66
CA GLU A 392 5.23 27.98 -20.18
C GLU A 392 6.22 27.59 -21.28
N GLU A 393 5.77 27.29 -22.50
CA GLU A 393 6.68 27.02 -23.63
C GLU A 393 7.53 28.26 -23.98
N GLN A 394 6.96 29.46 -23.93
CA GLN A 394 7.72 30.70 -24.17
C GLN A 394 8.71 31.01 -23.05
N SER A 395 8.42 30.66 -21.79
CA SER A 395 9.37 30.85 -20.67
C SER A 395 10.55 29.87 -20.76
N PHE A 396 10.29 28.62 -21.14
CA PHE A 396 11.33 27.61 -21.34
C PHE A 396 12.28 27.94 -22.51
N VAL A 397 11.77 28.48 -23.61
CA VAL A 397 12.60 28.94 -24.74
C VAL A 397 13.48 30.14 -24.33
N LYS A 398 12.96 31.05 -23.50
CA LYS A 398 13.72 32.21 -23.00
C LYS A 398 14.86 31.80 -22.07
N VAL A 399 14.62 30.86 -21.16
CA VAL A 399 15.65 30.33 -20.24
C VAL A 399 16.71 29.53 -21.00
N ARG A 400 16.31 28.71 -21.98
CA ARG A 400 17.25 27.94 -22.81
C ARG A 400 18.18 28.82 -23.64
N ASN A 401 17.67 29.92 -24.19
CA ASN A 401 18.49 30.87 -24.96
C ASN A 401 19.44 31.68 -24.06
N GLN A 402 19.06 31.94 -22.80
CA GLN A 402 19.91 32.63 -21.83
C GLN A 402 21.08 31.75 -21.33
N VAL A 403 20.87 30.44 -21.21
CA VAL A 403 21.93 29.47 -20.88
C VAL A 403 22.89 29.25 -22.06
N MET A 404 22.39 29.22 -23.29
CA MET A 404 23.24 29.07 -24.50
C MET A 404 24.13 30.30 -24.76
N ASN A 405 23.64 31.52 -24.48
CA ASN A 405 24.46 32.73 -24.61
C ASN A 405 25.56 32.86 -23.53
N ASN A 406 25.35 32.32 -22.33
CA ASN A 406 26.37 32.31 -21.27
C ASN A 406 27.49 31.28 -21.49
N HIS A 407 27.28 30.27 -22.35
CA HIS A 407 28.33 29.30 -22.71
C HIS A 407 29.23 29.74 -23.86
N ASN A 408 28.83 30.75 -24.65
CA ASN A 408 29.65 31.31 -25.73
C ASN A 408 30.48 32.54 -25.31
N GLY A 409 30.32 33.04 -24.08
CA GLY A 409 31.07 34.19 -23.54
C GLY A 409 32.32 33.84 -22.71
N CYS A 410 32.64 32.55 -22.54
CA CYS A 410 33.74 32.09 -21.67
C CYS A 410 34.79 31.26 -22.44
N LYS A 411 35.18 31.74 -23.63
CA LYS A 411 36.30 31.20 -24.43
C LYS A 411 37.09 32.31 -25.13
N THR A 412 37.58 33.27 -24.36
CA THR A 412 38.73 34.09 -24.73
C THR A 412 39.37 34.59 -23.43
N VAL A 413 40.70 34.55 -23.36
CA VAL A 413 41.62 35.05 -22.30
C VAL A 413 42.37 33.90 -21.60
N ASN A 414 43.47 33.46 -22.23
CA ASN A 414 44.83 33.57 -21.67
C ASN A 414 45.86 32.94 -22.61
N SER A 415 46.57 33.81 -23.33
CA SER A 415 47.88 33.57 -23.94
C SER A 415 48.76 34.76 -23.58
N SER A 416 49.68 34.59 -22.63
CA SER A 416 50.94 35.32 -22.40
C SER A 416 51.52 34.85 -21.06
#